data_AF-A0A2W1K5V1-F1
#
_entry.id   AF-A0A2W1K5V1-F1
#
_cell.length_a   1.000
_cell.length_b   1.000
_cell.length_c   1.000
_cell.angle_alpha   90.00
_cell.angle_beta   90.00
_cell.angle_gamma   90.00
#
_symmetry.space_group_name_H-M   'P 1'
#
loop_
_entity.id
_entity.type
_entity.pdbx_description
1 polymer ?
#
loop_
_entity_poly.entity_id
_entity_poly.type
_entity_poly.pdbx_seq_one_letter_code
_entity_poly.pdbx_strand_id
1 'polypeptide(L)'
;MSIPERIKTRLNKERPMTTVTLRIPVDVVESLKEIAPQRGFPGYQPLLKAYVSEGLRKDEARYTFGAIARLIAALRKRGVPQEVLDEAVKDEAISARLQVHPLRGRPPSPEQHLAV
;
A
#
# COMPACT_ATOMS: atom_id res chain seq x y z
N MET A 1 -9.59 20.25 19.32
CA MET A 1 -9.39 20.00 17.87
C MET A 1 -8.81 18.60 17.70
N SER A 2 -9.63 17.62 17.35
CA SER A 2 -9.22 16.21 17.31
C SER A 2 -8.65 15.85 15.93
N ILE A 3 -7.47 15.24 15.93
CA ILE A 3 -6.74 14.80 14.73
C ILE A 3 -7.58 13.74 14.00
N PRO A 4 -7.78 13.84 12.67
CA PRO A 4 -8.60 12.90 11.92
C PRO A 4 -8.01 11.48 11.96
N GLU A 5 -8.87 10.48 12.15
CA GLU A 5 -8.51 9.08 12.44
C GLU A 5 -7.71 8.36 11.33
N ARG A 6 -7.74 8.91 10.12
CA ARG A 6 -6.88 8.54 8.99
C ARG A 6 -5.39 8.79 9.24
N ILE A 7 -5.06 9.77 10.07
CA ILE A 7 -3.67 10.10 10.43
C ILE A 7 -3.20 9.14 11.52
N LYS A 8 -4.04 8.83 12.53
CA LYS A 8 -3.70 7.90 13.63
C LYS A 8 -3.37 6.49 13.13
N THR A 9 -4.11 5.97 12.15
CA THR A 9 -3.84 4.65 11.55
C THR A 9 -2.53 4.60 10.78
N ARG A 10 -2.07 5.73 10.21
CA ARG A 10 -0.77 5.84 9.53
C ARG A 10 0.40 6.10 10.48
N LEU A 11 0.12 6.53 11.71
CA LEU A 11 1.08 6.75 12.80
C LEU A 11 1.25 5.53 13.72
N ASN A 12 0.47 4.47 13.53
CA ASN A 12 0.61 3.26 14.32
C ASN A 12 1.92 2.54 13.97
N LYS A 13 2.89 2.58 14.89
CA LYS A 13 4.25 2.03 14.68
C LYS A 13 4.24 0.50 14.54
N GLU A 14 3.27 -0.17 15.16
CA GLU A 14 3.11 -1.62 15.16
C GLU A 14 2.22 -2.09 14.00
N ARG A 15 2.57 -1.69 12.78
CA ARG A 15 1.89 -2.25 11.59
C ARG A 15 2.46 -3.65 11.31
N PRO A 16 1.60 -4.66 11.06
CA PRO A 16 2.10 -5.99 10.67
C PRO A 16 2.89 -5.87 9.37
N MET A 17 4.12 -6.34 9.39
CA MET A 17 4.98 -6.39 8.20
C MET A 17 4.96 -7.81 7.63
N THR A 18 4.88 -7.93 6.31
CA THR A 18 5.03 -9.20 5.60
C THR A 18 6.31 -9.17 4.77
N THR A 19 7.09 -10.25 4.84
CA THR A 19 8.28 -10.41 3.99
C THR A 19 7.86 -10.81 2.59
N VAL A 20 8.34 -10.07 1.59
CA VAL A 20 8.12 -10.37 0.17
C VAL A 20 9.48 -10.72 -0.45
N THR A 21 9.57 -11.87 -1.12
CA THR A 21 10.78 -12.27 -1.86
C THR A 21 10.56 -12.01 -3.35
N LEU A 22 11.45 -11.23 -3.96
CA LEU A 22 11.40 -10.86 -5.38
C LEU A 22 12.75 -11.19 -6.03
N ARG A 23 12.73 -11.74 -7.24
CA ARG A 23 13.94 -11.85 -8.08
C ARG A 23 14.12 -10.55 -8.86
N ILE A 24 15.29 -9.93 -8.74
CA ILE A 24 15.64 -8.69 -9.44
C ILE A 24 16.91 -8.97 -10.27
N PRO A 25 16.98 -8.54 -11.54
CA PRO A 25 18.20 -8.63 -12.34
C PRO A 25 19.40 -7.95 -11.67
N VAL A 26 20.59 -8.50 -11.89
CA VAL A 26 21.83 -8.03 -11.22
C VAL A 26 22.15 -6.59 -11.60
N ASP A 27 22.01 -6.25 -12.88
CA ASP A 27 22.22 -4.91 -13.44
C ASP A 27 21.30 -3.86 -12.79
N VAL A 28 20.06 -4.24 -12.48
CA VAL A 28 19.11 -3.38 -11.78
C VAL A 28 19.54 -3.15 -10.33
N VAL A 29 20.04 -4.18 -9.65
CA VAL A 29 20.55 -4.04 -8.27
C VAL A 29 21.79 -3.16 -8.24
N GLU A 30 22.69 -3.29 -9.21
CA GLU A 30 23.87 -2.42 -9.36
C GLU A 30 23.46 -0.97 -9.59
N SER A 31 22.54 -0.72 -10.53
CA SER A 31 21.98 0.62 -10.77
C SER A 31 21.36 1.22 -9.50
N LEU A 32 20.61 0.43 -8.72
CA LEU A 32 20.03 0.91 -7.47
C LEU A 32 21.09 1.26 -6.42
N LYS A 33 22.21 0.54 -6.36
CA LYS A 33 23.33 0.85 -5.47
C LYS A 33 24.01 2.16 -5.85
N GLU A 34 24.17 2.43 -7.14
CA GLU A 34 24.76 3.68 -7.63
C GLU A 34 23.85 4.90 -7.42
N ILE A 35 22.53 4.73 -7.61
CA ILE A 35 21.55 5.81 -7.49
C ILE A 35 21.23 6.15 -6.02
N ALA A 36 21.24 5.17 -5.12
CA ALA A 36 20.92 5.37 -3.71
C ALA A 36 21.68 6.54 -3.05
N PRO A 37 23.03 6.61 -3.09
CA PRO A 37 23.77 7.71 -2.48
C PRO A 37 23.47 9.05 -3.15
N GLN A 38 23.30 9.07 -4.47
CA GLN A 38 22.96 10.29 -5.23
C GLN A 38 21.60 10.87 -4.82
N ARG A 39 20.67 10.01 -4.39
CA ARG A 39 19.35 10.40 -3.89
C ARG A 39 19.29 10.57 -2.36
N GLY A 40 20.43 10.52 -1.67
CA GLY A 40 20.51 10.69 -0.22
C GLY A 40 19.99 9.49 0.59
N PHE A 41 19.90 8.31 -0.01
CA PHE A 41 19.55 7.08 0.71
C PHE A 41 20.80 6.35 1.20
N PRO A 42 20.78 5.75 2.39
CA PRO A 42 21.93 5.03 2.94
C PRO A 42 22.21 3.68 2.25
N GLY A 43 21.37 3.28 1.29
CA GLY A 43 21.54 2.06 0.51
C GLY A 43 20.38 1.81 -0.46
N TYR A 44 20.50 0.74 -1.24
CA TYR A 44 19.52 0.42 -2.29
C TYR A 44 18.17 -0.09 -1.73
N GLN A 45 18.16 -0.78 -0.59
CA GLN A 45 16.91 -1.30 -0.01
C GLN A 45 15.95 -0.18 0.45
N PRO A 46 16.41 0.88 1.15
CA PRO A 46 15.60 2.08 1.41
C PRO A 46 15.08 2.75 0.14
N LEU A 47 15.92 2.89 -0.89
CA LEU A 47 15.54 3.48 -2.18
C LEU A 47 14.44 2.66 -2.86
N LEU A 48 14.60 1.33 -2.92
CA LEU A 48 13.62 0.43 -3.51
C LEU A 48 12.27 0.53 -2.80
N LYS A 49 12.26 0.54 -1.45
CA LYS A 49 11.04 0.75 -0.67
C LYS A 49 10.37 2.09 -0.99
N ALA A 50 11.16 3.15 -1.16
CA ALA A 50 10.65 4.47 -1.52
C ALA A 50 10.00 4.46 -2.92
N TYR A 51 10.63 3.84 -3.92
CA TYR A 51 10.08 3.72 -5.28
C TYR A 51 8.77 2.96 -5.32
N VAL A 52 8.72 1.79 -4.67
CA VAL A 52 7.48 1.00 -4.57
C VAL A 52 6.39 1.83 -3.89
N SER A 53 6.72 2.50 -2.79
CA SER A 53 5.75 3.31 -2.04
C SER A 53 5.24 4.51 -2.84
N GLU A 54 6.11 5.18 -3.59
CA GLU A 54 5.75 6.34 -4.41
C GLU A 54 4.90 5.93 -5.61
N GLY A 55 5.32 4.90 -6.35
CA GLY A 55 4.58 4.35 -7.48
C GLY A 55 3.18 3.91 -7.05
N LEU A 56 3.09 3.14 -5.97
CA LEU A 56 1.81 2.67 -5.45
C LEU A 56 0.89 3.82 -5.03
N ARG A 57 1.41 4.86 -4.35
CA ARG A 57 0.59 6.03 -3.99
C ARG A 57 0.03 6.77 -5.22
N LYS A 58 0.82 6.90 -6.28
CA LYS A 58 0.38 7.51 -7.55
C LYS A 58 -0.72 6.68 -8.20
N ASP A 59 -0.56 5.37 -8.22
CA ASP A 59 -1.54 4.45 -8.80
C ASP A 59 -2.82 4.37 -7.96
N GLU A 60 -2.72 4.30 -6.63
CA GLU A 60 -3.87 4.38 -5.73
C GLU A 60 -4.67 5.67 -5.96
N ALA A 61 -3.98 6.82 -6.08
CA ALA A 61 -4.62 8.09 -6.41
C ALA A 61 -5.36 8.03 -7.76
N ARG A 62 -4.77 7.37 -8.76
CA ARG A 62 -5.31 7.31 -10.12
C ARG A 62 -6.46 6.31 -10.28
N TYR A 63 -6.33 5.13 -9.68
CA TYR A 63 -7.22 3.99 -9.92
C TYR A 63 -8.21 3.77 -8.78
N THR A 64 -7.79 3.91 -7.53
CA THR A 64 -8.66 3.70 -6.35
C THR A 64 -9.53 4.93 -6.10
N PHE A 65 -8.93 6.12 -6.04
CA PHE A 65 -9.70 7.35 -5.80
C PHE A 65 -10.37 7.88 -7.08
N GLY A 66 -9.75 7.69 -8.25
CA GLY A 66 -10.30 8.14 -9.52
C GLY A 66 -11.53 7.35 -10.00
N ALA A 67 -11.59 6.03 -9.80
CA ALA A 67 -12.74 5.23 -10.24
C ALA A 67 -13.99 5.49 -9.40
N ILE A 68 -13.85 5.54 -8.07
CA ILE A 68 -14.95 5.86 -7.15
C ILE A 68 -15.44 7.30 -7.39
N ALA A 69 -14.54 8.27 -7.56
CA ALA A 69 -14.93 9.65 -7.89
C ALA A 69 -15.68 9.75 -9.22
N ARG A 70 -15.24 9.01 -10.26
CA ARG A 70 -15.95 8.92 -11.55
C ARG A 70 -17.32 8.25 -11.41
N LEU A 71 -17.44 7.21 -10.61
CA LEU A 71 -18.70 6.52 -10.33
C LEU A 71 -19.68 7.44 -9.61
N ILE A 72 -19.25 8.11 -8.54
CA ILE A 72 -20.05 9.10 -7.81
C ILE A 72 -20.51 10.20 -8.77
N ALA A 73 -19.61 10.75 -9.59
CA ALA A 73 -19.97 11.77 -10.59
C ALA A 73 -20.99 11.26 -11.62
N ALA A 74 -20.90 10.01 -12.06
CA ALA A 74 -21.85 9.41 -12.97
C ALA A 74 -23.23 9.19 -12.32
N LEU A 75 -23.28 8.78 -11.05
CA LEU A 75 -24.51 8.60 -10.29
C LEU A 75 -25.20 9.94 -9.99
N ARG A 76 -24.44 10.98 -9.61
CA ARG A 76 -24.97 12.35 -9.45
C ARG A 76 -25.64 12.85 -10.73
N LYS A 77 -25.00 12.65 -11.89
CA LYS A 77 -25.56 13.02 -13.19
C LYS A 77 -26.86 12.28 -13.54
N ARG A 78 -27.10 11.11 -12.95
CA ARG A 78 -28.33 10.32 -13.12
C ARG A 78 -29.41 10.67 -12.11
N GLY A 79 -29.20 11.69 -11.27
CA GLY A 79 -30.19 12.19 -10.31
C GLY A 79 -30.15 11.49 -8.95
N VAL A 80 -29.09 10.74 -8.64
CA VAL A 80 -28.92 10.18 -7.30
C VAL A 80 -28.66 11.33 -6.31
N PRO A 81 -29.44 11.46 -5.22
CA PRO A 81 -29.24 12.50 -4.21
C PRO A 81 -27.86 12.42 -3.57
N GLN A 82 -27.27 13.58 -3.27
CA GLN A 82 -25.92 13.66 -2.66
C GLN A 82 -25.85 12.95 -1.30
N GLU A 83 -26.93 13.00 -0.52
CA GLU A 83 -27.05 12.34 0.78
C GLU A 83 -26.83 10.83 0.69
N VAL A 84 -27.45 10.17 -0.30
CA VAL A 84 -27.33 8.73 -0.54
C VAL A 84 -25.91 8.36 -0.97
N LEU A 85 -25.26 9.22 -1.76
CA LEU A 85 -23.89 9.00 -2.21
C LEU A 85 -22.89 9.15 -1.06
N ASP A 86 -23.10 10.15 -0.20
CA ASP A 86 -22.25 10.39 0.96
C ASP A 86 -22.37 9.27 2.00
N GLU A 87 -23.56 8.68 2.16
CA GLU A 87 -23.81 7.51 3.00
C GLU A 87 -23.13 6.26 2.42
N ALA A 88 -23.32 5.97 1.13
CA ALA A 88 -22.69 4.83 0.46
C ALA A 88 -21.15 4.88 0.50
N VAL A 89 -20.55 6.06 0.37
CA VAL A 89 -19.08 6.24 0.48
C VAL A 89 -18.58 5.99 1.90
N LYS A 90 -19.36 6.36 2.92
CA LYS A 90 -19.02 6.07 4.32
C LYS A 90 -19.04 4.56 4.58
N ASP A 91 -20.03 3.85 4.06
CA ASP A 91 -20.15 2.39 4.21
C ASP A 91 -19.00 1.64 3.52
N GLU A 92 -18.61 2.05 2.31
CA GLU A 92 -17.47 1.47 1.58
C GLU A 92 -16.15 1.67 2.35
N ALA A 93 -15.94 2.87 2.91
CA ALA A 93 -14.74 3.17 3.70
C ALA A 93 -14.64 2.32 4.99
N ILE A 94 -15.78 1.88 5.52
CA ILE A 94 -15.87 0.97 6.67
C ILE A 94 -15.58 -0.48 6.23
N SER A 95 -16.09 -0.93 5.09
CA SER A 95 -15.84 -2.29 4.56
C SER A 95 -14.40 -2.53 4.12
N ALA A 96 -13.76 -1.55 3.47
CA ALA A 96 -12.34 -1.63 3.10
C ALA A 96 -11.42 -1.75 4.34
N ARG A 97 -11.87 -1.24 5.50
CA ARG A 97 -11.15 -1.31 6.78
C ARG A 97 -11.22 -2.71 7.43
N LEU A 98 -12.21 -3.52 7.07
CA LEU A 98 -12.40 -4.88 7.60
C LEU A 98 -11.68 -5.96 6.78
N GLN A 99 -11.40 -5.71 5.49
CA GLN A 99 -10.76 -6.70 4.61
C GLN A 99 -9.23 -6.81 4.76
N VAL A 100 -8.57 -5.93 5.53
CA VAL A 100 -7.11 -5.96 5.77
C VAL A 100 -6.67 -7.00 6.83
N HIS A 101 -7.46 -8.05 7.05
CA HIS A 101 -7.10 -9.14 7.96
C HIS A 101 -5.97 -10.01 7.36
N PRO A 102 -4.83 -10.20 8.05
CA PRO A 102 -3.65 -10.78 7.42
C PRO A 102 -3.82 -12.27 7.15
N LEU A 103 -3.41 -12.69 5.96
CA LEU A 103 -3.25 -14.10 5.58
C LEU A 103 -2.27 -14.77 6.54
N ARG A 104 -2.76 -15.83 7.18
CA ARG A 104 -2.07 -16.70 8.14
C ARG A 104 -0.74 -17.19 7.57
N GLY A 105 0.37 -16.67 8.09
CA GLY A 105 1.71 -17.14 7.76
C GLY A 105 1.87 -18.62 8.11
N ARG A 106 2.22 -19.44 7.12
CA ARG A 106 2.74 -20.79 7.34
C ARG A 106 4.13 -20.66 7.99
N PRO A 107 4.42 -21.33 9.11
CA PRO A 107 5.76 -21.31 9.68
C PRO A 107 6.76 -21.96 8.70
N PRO A 108 8.02 -21.50 8.66
CA PRO A 108 9.05 -22.13 7.85
C PRO A 108 9.28 -23.58 8.32
N SER A 109 9.24 -24.55 7.39
CA SER A 109 9.64 -25.94 7.69
C SER A 109 11.10 -25.97 8.16
N PRO A 110 11.40 -26.67 9.27
CA PRO A 110 12.77 -26.85 9.72
C PRO A 110 13.37 -28.10 9.06
N GLU A 111 13.77 -28.00 7.79
CA GLU A 111 14.55 -29.07 7.16
C GLU A 111 15.58 -28.49 6.19
N GLN A 112 16.81 -28.33 6.69
CA GLN A 112 18.06 -28.61 5.97
C GLN A 112 19.24 -28.27 6.89
N HIS A 113 19.45 -29.11 7.89
CA HIS A 113 20.77 -29.29 8.49
C HIS A 113 20.87 -30.72 9.00
N LEU A 114 21.21 -31.66 8.10
CA LEU A 114 22.04 -32.80 8.43
C LEU A 114 22.66 -33.44 7.17
N ALA A 115 23.94 -33.84 7.31
CA ALA A 115 24.81 -34.57 6.39
C ALA A 115 25.46 -33.68 5.31
N VAL A 116 26.77 -33.50 5.23
CA VAL A 116 27.94 -34.30 5.64
C VAL A 116 29.07 -33.36 6.07
#